data_AF-A0A968TW66-F1
#
_entry.id   AF-A0A968TW66-F1
#
_cell.length_a   1.000
_cell.length_b   1.000
_cell.length_c   1.000
_cell.angle_alpha   90.00
_cell.angle_beta   90.00
_cell.angle_gamma   90.00
#
_symmetry.space_group_name_H-M   'P 1'
#
loop_
_entity.id
_entity.type
_entity.pdbx_description
1 polymer ?
#
loop_
_entity_poly.entity_id
_entity_poly.type
_entity_poly.pdbx_seq_one_letter_code
_entity_poly.pdbx_strand_id
1 'polypeptide(L)' 'AVADQPTTALMARFYRALLAEGLAPPAALREAQNEIRRDPRWRDPLNWAGFVFQGEWNDLPRTSFDLQ' A
#
# COMPACT_ATOMS: atom_id res chain seq x y z
N ALA A 1 15.41 -5.09 -12.54
CA ALA A 1 15.55 -5.85 -11.28
C ALA A 1 14.95 -5.00 -10.17
N VAL A 2 13.76 -5.35 -9.67
CA VAL A 2 13.19 -4.70 -8.48
C VAL A 2 13.69 -5.49 -7.28
N ALA A 3 14.91 -5.21 -6.82
CA ALA A 3 15.45 -5.88 -5.64
C ALA A 3 16.53 -5.03 -4.93
N ASP A 4 16.25 -3.74 -4.74
CA ASP A 4 16.91 -3.02 -3.65
C ASP A 4 16.10 -3.26 -2.37
N GLN A 5 16.80 -3.50 -1.25
CA GLN A 5 16.22 -3.74 0.08
C GLN A 5 15.01 -2.85 0.45
N PRO A 6 15.02 -1.52 0.22
CA PRO A 6 13.87 -0.66 0.51
C PRO A 6 12.60 -1.06 -0.27
N THR A 7 12.73 -1.44 -1.54
CA THR A 7 11.58 -1.79 -2.37
C THR A 7 10.95 -3.10 -1.92
N THR A 8 11.77 -4.10 -1.56
CA THR A 8 11.27 -5.36 -1.00
C THR A 8 10.51 -5.12 0.30
N ALA A 9 11.03 -4.25 1.17
CA ALA A 9 10.37 -3.91 2.41
C ALA A 9 9.04 -3.16 2.20
N LEU A 10 9.00 -2.24 1.23
CA LEU A 10 7.77 -1.51 0.90
C LEU A 10 6.70 -2.46 0.37
N MET A 11 7.05 -3.37 -0.55
CA MET A 11 6.11 -4.34 -1.11
C MET A 11 5.61 -5.34 -0.07
N ALA A 12 6.47 -5.83 0.82
CA ALA A 12 6.05 -6.72 1.90
C ALA A 12 5.00 -6.07 2.81
N ARG A 13 5.22 -4.79 3.18
CA ARG A 13 4.27 -4.03 4.00
C ARG A 13 2.96 -3.73 3.25
N PHE A 14 3.07 -3.40 1.96
CA PHE A 14 1.90 -3.18 1.10
C PHE A 14 1.01 -4.43 1.02
N TYR A 15 1.59 -5.60 0.75
CA TYR A 15 0.81 -6.85 0.68
C TYR A 15 0.26 -7.29 2.03
N ARG A 16 0.96 -7.02 3.13
CA ARG A 16 0.41 -7.24 4.48
C ARG A 16 -0.84 -6.39 4.69
N ALA A 17 -0.76 -5.09 4.42
CA ALA A 17 -1.88 -4.16 4.56
C ALA A 17 -3.06 -4.49 3.62
N LEU A 18 -2.77 -4.93 2.40
CA LEU A 18 -3.80 -5.30 1.43
C LEU A 18 -4.48 -6.64 1.75
N LEU A 19 -3.70 -7.68 2.03
CA LEU A 19 -4.21 -9.06 2.09
C LEU A 19 -4.55 -9.50 3.51
N ALA A 20 -3.76 -9.09 4.51
CA ALA A 20 -3.98 -9.47 5.89
C ALA A 20 -4.89 -8.47 6.63
N GLU A 21 -4.70 -7.17 6.38
CA GLU A 21 -5.48 -6.10 7.03
C GLU A 21 -6.72 -5.69 6.21
N GLY A 22 -6.80 -6.11 4.94
CA GLY A 22 -7.97 -5.87 4.08
C GLY A 22 -8.15 -4.41 3.65
N LEU A 23 -7.10 -3.58 3.74
CA LEU A 23 -7.17 -2.19 3.32
C LEU A 23 -7.33 -2.09 1.80
N ALA A 24 -8.08 -1.09 1.36
CA ALA A 24 -8.13 -0.72 -0.05
C ALA A 24 -6.71 -0.43 -0.57
N PRO A 25 -6.35 -0.76 -1.83
CA PRO A 25 -5.00 -0.57 -2.36
C PRO A 25 -4.40 0.83 -2.17
N PRO A 26 -5.15 1.94 -2.36
CA PRO A 26 -4.61 3.27 -2.07
C PRO A 26 -4.25 3.46 -0.59
N ALA A 27 -5.09 2.93 0.31
CA ALA A 27 -4.86 2.98 1.76
C ALA A 27 -3.69 2.08 2.19
N ALA A 28 -3.60 0.87 1.63
CA ALA A 28 -2.51 -0.06 1.86
C ALA A 28 -1.15 0.51 1.42
N LEU A 29 -1.10 1.19 0.26
CA LEU A 29 0.13 1.83 -0.22
C LEU A 29 0.55 2.99 0.70
N ARG A 30 -0.41 3.83 1.10
CA ARG A 30 -0.16 4.92 2.04
C ARG A 30 0.37 4.41 3.38
N GLU A 31 -0.17 3.30 3.88
CA GLU A 31 0.32 2.71 5.13
C GLU A 31 1.75 2.17 4.98
N ALA A 32 2.03 1.43 3.91
CA ALA A 32 3.38 0.94 3.62
C ALA A 32 4.42 2.08 3.50
N GLN A 33 4.06 3.19 2.83
CA GLN A 33 4.91 4.38 2.75
C GLN A 33 5.15 5.02 4.12
N ASN A 34 4.12 5.12 4.97
CA ASN A 34 4.26 5.65 6.32
C ASN A 34 5.19 4.81 7.19
N GLU A 35 5.09 3.48 7.10
CA GLU A 35 5.99 2.57 7.82
C GLU A 35 7.43 2.67 7.35
N ILE A 36 7.67 2.70 6.03
CA ILE A 36 9.01 2.89 5.46
C ILE A 36 9.60 4.23 5.92
N ARG A 37 8.81 5.31 5.87
CA ARG A 37 9.25 6.64 6.30
C ARG A 37 9.65 6.71 7.77
N ARG A 38 9.04 5.90 8.64
CA ARG A 38 9.38 5.83 10.07
C ARG A 38 10.63 4.98 10.34
N ASP A 39 11.04 4.13 9.41
CA ASP A 39 12.24 3.30 9.53
C ASP A 39 13.51 4.13 9.24
N PRO A 40 14.42 4.34 10.21
CA PRO A 40 15.61 5.15 10.01
C PRO A 40 16.50 4.66 8.87
N ARG A 41 16.45 3.36 8.53
CA ARG A 41 17.24 2.74 7.45
C ARG A 41 16.78 3.19 6.06
N TRP A 42 15.50 3.56 5.92
CA TRP A 42 14.84 3.81 4.64
C TRP A 42 14.08 5.14 4.59
N ARG A 43 14.35 6.05 5.53
CA ARG A 43 13.65 7.33 5.66
C ARG A 43 13.78 8.23 4.42
N ASP A 44 14.87 8.11 3.67
CA ASP A 44 15.10 8.89 2.45
C ASP A 44 13.90 8.73 1.49
N PRO A 45 13.26 9.84 1.04
CA PRO A 45 12.14 9.82 0.11
C PRO A 45 12.38 8.98 -1.15
N LEU A 46 13.63 8.85 -1.61
CA LEU A 46 13.99 8.03 -2.77
C LEU A 46 13.51 6.57 -2.63
N ASN A 47 13.39 6.06 -1.40
CA ASN A 47 13.01 4.68 -1.11
C ASN A 47 11.51 4.40 -1.21
N TRP A 48 10.64 5.43 -1.19
CA TRP A 48 9.18 5.22 -1.06
C TRP A 48 8.31 6.23 -1.84
N ALA A 49 8.80 7.44 -2.11
CA ALA A 49 8.01 8.50 -2.74
C ALA A 49 7.73 8.24 -4.22
N GLY A 50 8.54 7.42 -4.89
CA GLY A 50 8.33 7.04 -6.29
C GLY A 50 7.22 6.02 -6.52
N PHE A 51 6.69 5.38 -5.47
CA PHE A 51 5.64 4.39 -5.60
C PHE A 51 4.28 5.06 -5.67
N VAL A 52 3.58 4.84 -6.78
CA VAL A 52 2.23 5.34 -7.01
C VAL A 52 1.32 4.18 -7.34
N PHE A 53 0.11 4.18 -6.78
CA PHE A 53 -0.94 3.27 -7.20
C PHE A 53 -1.62 3.85 -8.43
N GLN A 54 -1.76 3.05 -9.49
CA GLN A 54 -2.44 3.43 -10.73
C GLN A 54 -3.59 2.45 -10.98
N GLY A 55 -4.79 3.00 -11.14
CA GLY A 55 -6.02 2.23 -11.34
C GLY A 55 -7.18 2.85 -10.56
N GLU A 56 -8.40 2.64 -11.06
CA GLU A 56 -9.60 2.96 -10.29
C GLU A 56 -9.81 1.89 -9.22
N TRP A 57 -9.76 2.30 -7.95
CA TRP A 57 -10.32 1.48 -6.89
C TRP A 57 -11.81 1.78 -6.81
N ASN A 58 -12.61 0.88 -7.37
CA ASN A 58 -14.05 0.96 -7.26
C ASN A 58 -14.43 0.44 -5.87
N ASP A 59 -14.56 1.35 -4.90
CA ASP A 59 -15.07 1.06 -3.55
C ASP A 59 -16.59 0.83 -3.61
N LEU A 60 -17.02 0.02 -4.57
CA LEU A 60 -18.41 -0.37 -4.71
C LEU A 60 -18.84 -0.95 -3.37
N PRO A 61 -19.92 -0.43 -2.76
CA PRO A 61 -20.37 -0.91 -1.46
C PRO A 61 -20.48 -2.43 -1.54
N ARG A 62 -19.77 -3.13 -0.65
CA ARG A 62 -19.92 -4.59 -0.49
C ARG A 62 -21.31 -4.82 0.07
N THR A 63 -22.27 -4.88 -0.86
CA THR A 63 -23.65 -5.32 -0.69
C THR A 63 -24.51 -4.42 0.21
N SER A 64 -25.16 -3.42 -0.40
CA SER A 64 -26.56 -3.13 -0.07
C SER A 64 -27.38 -3.41 -1.32
N PHE A 65 -27.61 -4.70 -1.60
CA PHE A 65 -28.82 -5.08 -2.31
C PHE A 65 -29.96 -4.94 -1.31
N ASP A 66 -30.46 -3.71 -1.14
CA ASP A 66 -31.82 -3.54 -0.63
C ASP A 66 -32.75 -3.97 -1.75
N LEU A 67 -33.28 -5.20 -1.63
CA LEU A 67 -34.40 -5.65 -2.44
C LEU A 67 -35.65 -4.96 -1.89
N GLN A 68 -36.07 -3.87 -2.54
CA GLN A 68 -37.45 -3.40 -2.54
C GLN A 68 -37.96 -3.28 -3.96
#